data_AF-A0A7M1LDV4-F1
#
_entry.id   AF-A0A7M1LDV4-F1
#
_cell.length_a   1.000
_cell.length_b   1.000
_cell.length_c   1.000
_cell.angle_alpha   90.00
_cell.angle_beta   90.00
_cell.angle_gamma   90.00
#
_symmetry.space_group_name_H-M   'P 1'
#
loop_
_entity.id
_entity.type
_entity.pdbx_description
1 polymer ?
#
loop_
_entity_poly.entity_id
_entity_poly.type
_entity_poly.pdbx_seq_one_letter_code
_entity_poly.pdbx_strand_id
1 'polypeptide(L)' 'MGKKQGGVKNITLSDSFKLPNHKLHFKFEIEYKNSLKDKDEIELVKDKDSWKVFYFIP' A
#
# COMPACT_ATOMS: atom_id res chain seq x y z
N MET A 1 13.18 -17.26 -8.41
CA MET A 1 12.73 -16.47 -7.24
C MET A 1 13.81 -15.46 -6.87
N GLY A 2 13.85 -14.32 -7.57
CA GLY A 2 14.80 -13.24 -7.29
C GLY A 2 14.38 -12.52 -6.04
N LYS A 3 15.19 -12.61 -4.98
CA LYS A 3 14.94 -11.92 -3.71
C LYS A 3 14.79 -10.42 -3.97
N LYS A 4 13.80 -9.77 -3.34
CA LYS A 4 13.63 -8.31 -3.21
C LYS A 4 14.83 -7.71 -2.43
N GLN A 5 16.06 -7.92 -2.92
CA GLN A 5 17.31 -7.85 -2.16
C GLN A 5 17.96 -6.45 -2.13
N GLY A 6 17.28 -5.43 -2.65
CA GLY A 6 17.76 -4.05 -2.60
C GLY A 6 17.26 -3.24 -1.41
N GLY A 7 16.27 -3.75 -0.66
CA GLY A 7 15.51 -2.91 0.28
C GLY A 7 14.69 -1.83 -0.44
N VAL A 8 13.78 -1.20 0.31
CA VAL A 8 12.93 -0.12 -0.23
C VAL A 8 13.73 1.17 -0.29
N LYS A 9 13.68 1.84 -1.44
CA LYS A 9 14.24 3.19 -1.67
C LYS A 9 13.19 4.26 -1.39
N ASN A 10 11.98 4.07 -1.92
CA ASN A 10 10.88 5.01 -1.76
C ASN A 10 9.52 4.29 -1.79
N ILE A 11 8.53 4.86 -1.09
CA ILE A 11 7.12 4.44 -1.17
C ILE A 11 6.32 5.71 -1.49
N THR A 12 5.69 5.72 -2.65
CA THR A 12 4.89 6.86 -3.10
C THR A 12 3.42 6.47 -3.10
N LEU A 13 2.58 7.28 -2.48
CA LEU A 13 1.14 7.15 -2.62
C LEU A 13 0.73 7.58 -4.04
N SER A 14 0.25 6.64 -4.84
CA SER A 14 -0.17 6.89 -6.22
C SER A 14 -1.61 7.37 -6.29
N ASP A 15 -2.49 6.81 -5.46
CA ASP A 15 -3.90 7.16 -5.45
C ASP A 15 -4.52 6.87 -4.07
N SER A 16 -5.56 7.62 -3.72
CA SER A 16 -6.36 7.38 -2.52
C SER A 16 -7.82 7.72 -2.80
N PHE A 17 -8.71 6.78 -2.50
CA PHE A 17 -10.15 7.00 -2.65
C PHE A 17 -10.90 6.62 -1.38
N LYS A 18 -11.91 7.44 -1.07
CA LYS A 18 -12.80 7.20 0.06
C LYS A 18 -13.96 6.33 -0.39
N LEU A 19 -14.07 5.17 0.22
CA LEU A 19 -15.16 4.23 0.01
C LEU A 19 -16.30 4.52 1.02
N PRO A 20 -17.53 4.06 0.74
CA PRO A 20 -18.62 4.08 1.71
C PRO A 20 -18.24 3.40 3.03
N ASN A 21 -18.96 3.71 4.12
CA ASN A 21 -18.77 3.10 5.45
C ASN A 21 -17.40 3.35 6.09
N HIS A 22 -16.86 4.57 5.96
CA HIS A 22 -15.58 4.98 6.57
C HIS A 22 -14.37 4.13 6.16
N LYS A 23 -14.39 3.64 4.92
CA LYS A 23 -13.27 2.91 4.32
C LYS A 23 -12.44 3.84 3.43
N LEU A 24 -11.13 3.64 3.43
CA LEU A 24 -10.20 4.34 2.55
C LEU A 24 -9.36 3.29 1.83
N HIS A 25 -9.21 3.42 0.52
CA HIS A 25 -8.34 2.56 -0.26
C HIS A 25 -7.15 3.37 -0.74
N PHE A 26 -5.96 2.80 -0.61
CA PHE A 26 -4.72 3.43 -1.01
C PHE A 26 -3.97 2.53 -1.98
N LYS A 27 -3.46 3.12 -3.05
CA LYS A 27 -2.56 2.47 -3.99
C LYS A 27 -1.18 3.10 -3.86
N PHE A 28 -0.16 2.29 -3.70
CA PHE A 28 1.22 2.76 -3.54
C PHE A 28 2.15 2.09 -4.53
N GLU A 29 3.14 2.85 -4.97
CA GLU A 29 4.26 2.38 -5.77
C GLU A 29 5.50 2.29 -4.86
N ILE A 30 6.09 1.11 -4.80
CA ILE A 30 7.31 0.84 -4.03
C ILE A 30 8.48 0.83 -5.01
N GLU A 31 9.38 1.80 -4.88
CA GLU A 31 10.66 1.80 -5.59
C GLU A 31 11.72 1.13 -4.71
N TYR A 32 12.42 0.13 -5.25
CA TYR A 32 13.52 -0.55 -4.57
C TYR A 32 14.86 0.08 -4.97
N LYS A 33 15.91 -0.10 -4.15
CA LYS A 33 17.24 0.49 -4.44
C LYS A 33 17.88 -0.02 -5.73
N ASN A 34 17.43 -1.16 -6.25
CA ASN A 34 17.87 -1.73 -7.52
C ASN A 34 17.02 -1.24 -8.73
N SER A 35 16.29 -0.15 -8.57
CA SER A 35 15.41 0.46 -9.59
C SER A 35 14.22 -0.40 -10.00
N LEU A 36 13.95 -1.52 -9.32
CA LEU A 36 12.67 -2.24 -9.46
C LEU A 36 11.55 -1.40 -8.86
N LYS A 37 10.37 -1.51 -9.47
CA LYS A 37 9.13 -0.87 -9.02
C LYS A 37 8.05 -1.94 -8.85
N ASP A 38 7.31 -1.86 -7.77
CA ASP A 38 6.20 -2.76 -7.44
C ASP A 38 4.98 -1.92 -7.09
N LYS A 39 3.78 -2.46 -7.27
CA LYS A 39 2.52 -1.78 -6.97
C LYS A 39 1.75 -2.64 -5.99
N ASP A 40 1.23 -1.99 -4.96
CA ASP A 40 0.52 -2.68 -3.90
C ASP A 40 -0.63 -1.79 -3.39
N GLU A 41 -1.62 -2.42 -2.75
CA GLU A 41 -2.89 -1.81 -2.41
C GLU A 41 -3.31 -2.21 -0.99
N ILE A 42 -3.76 -1.22 -0.20
CA ILE A 42 -4.30 -1.44 1.15
C ILE A 42 -5.66 -0.79 1.29
N GLU A 43 -6.51 -1.41 2.09
CA GLU A 43 -7.75 -0.80 2.60
C GLU A 43 -7.58 -0.47 4.08
N LEU A 44 -7.88 0.77 4.44
CA LEU A 44 -8.05 1.20 5.82
C LEU A 44 -9.54 1.27 6.14
N VAL A 45 -9.94 0.62 7.22
CA VAL A 45 -11.31 0.69 7.75
C VAL A 45 -11.27 1.41 9.10
N LYS A 46 -12.06 2.46 9.27
CA LYS A 46 -12.18 3.14 10.56
C LYS A 46 -13.00 2.28 11.51
N ASP A 47 -12.41 1.89 12.64
CA ASP A 47 -13.09 1.23 13.75
C ASP A 47 -12.97 2.10 15.00
N LYS A 48 -14.09 2.74 15.35
CA LYS A 48 -14.18 3.75 16.42
C LYS A 48 -13.16 4.88 16.20
N ASP A 49 -12.11 4.91 17.02
CA ASP A 49 -11.04 5.91 17.00
C ASP A 49 -9.73 5.39 16.40
N SER A 50 -9.74 4.18 15.82
CA SER A 50 -8.57 3.54 15.22
C SER A 50 -8.79 3.20 13.75
N TRP A 51 -7.71 3.04 12.98
CA TRP A 51 -7.75 2.52 11.63
C TRP A 51 -7.20 1.10 11.60
N LYS A 52 -7.96 0.17 11.01
CA LYS A 52 -7.52 -1.20 10.73
C LYS A 52 -7.02 -1.28 9.30
N VAL A 53 -5.80 -1.81 9.13
CA VAL A 53 -5.16 -2.01 7.82
C VAL A 53 -5.46 -3.42 7.33
N PHE A 54 -5.96 -3.53 6.10
CA PHE A 54 -6.15 -4.79 5.40
C PHE A 54 -5.27 -4.80 4.14
N TYR A 55 -4.44 -5.84 4.03
CA TYR A 55 -3.65 -6.10 2.84
C TYR A 55 -4.45 -6.97 1.87
N PHE A 56 -4.49 -6.57 0.61
CA PHE A 56 -4.97 -7.46 -0.45
C PHE A 56 -3.81 -8.33 -0.91
N ILE A 57 -3.87 -9.63 -0.59
CA ILE A 57 -3.03 -10.63 -1.23
C ILE A 57 -3.85 -11.16 -2.40
N PRO A 58 -3.51 -10.85 -3.66
CA PRO A 58 -4.23 -11.38 -4.83
C PRO A 58 -4.08 -12.90 -4.97
#